data_AF-A0A2G1ZV17-F1
#
_entry.id   AF-A0A2G1ZV17-F1
#
_cell.length_a   1.000
_cell.length_b   1.000
_cell.length_c   1.000
_cell.angle_alpha   90.00
_cell.angle_beta   90.00
_cell.angle_gamma   90.00
#
_symmetry.space_group_name_H-M   'P 1'
#
loop_
_entity.id
_entity.type
_entity.pdbx_description
1 polymer ?
#
loop_
_entity_poly.entity_id
_entity_poly.type
_entity_poly.pdbx_seq_one_letter_code
_entity_poly.pdbx_strand_id
1 'polypeptide(L)' 'MAKKEELTGAKVRDLTDEEITVSIRKFRDHIYKLRCQTVTEKVEDNSQFGTLRRNVARLRTEQTRRLAETVNA' A
#
# COMPACT_ATOMS: atom_id res chain seq x y z
N MET A 1 9.12 -1.87 -18.98
CA MET A 1 8.48 -2.42 -17.77
C MET A 1 8.84 -1.53 -16.59
N ALA A 2 7.92 -0.66 -16.16
CA ALA A 2 8.17 0.25 -15.05
C ALA A 2 8.43 -0.55 -13.76
N LYS A 3 9.44 -0.14 -12.98
CA LYS A 3 9.77 -0.73 -11.68
C LYS A 3 8.51 -0.86 -10.85
N LYS A 4 8.00 -2.09 -10.71
CA LYS A 4 6.87 -2.40 -9.85
C LYS A 4 7.37 -2.27 -8.42
N GLU A 5 7.07 -1.14 -7.78
CA GLU A 5 7.36 -0.90 -6.37
C GLU A 5 6.49 -1.84 -5.52
N GLU A 6 6.87 -3.12 -5.50
CA GLU A 6 6.23 -4.13 -4.69
C GLU A 6 6.85 -4.06 -3.30
N LEU A 7 6.03 -3.70 -2.32
CA LEU A 7 6.46 -3.62 -0.93
C LEU A 7 6.55 -5.04 -0.40
N THR A 8 7.76 -5.60 -0.31
CA THR A 8 7.99 -6.92 0.27
C THR A 8 7.86 -6.86 1.79
N GLY A 9 7.51 -8.00 2.42
CA GLY A 9 7.28 -8.04 3.87
C GLY A 9 8.48 -7.60 4.71
N ALA A 10 9.71 -7.80 4.21
CA ALA A 10 10.93 -7.31 4.86
C ALA A 10 10.96 -5.78 4.91
N LYS A 11 10.74 -5.11 3.76
CA LYS A 11 10.75 -3.64 3.66
C LYS A 11 9.66 -2.97 4.50
N VAL A 12 8.54 -3.66 4.74
CA VAL A 12 7.45 -3.14 5.58
C VAL A 12 7.87 -3.06 7.05
N ARG A 13 8.70 -4.00 7.52
CA ARG A 13 9.15 -4.05 8.91
C ARG A 13 10.17 -2.96 9.24
N ASP A 14 10.96 -2.55 8.25
CA ASP A 14 11.98 -1.51 8.39
C ASP A 14 11.38 -0.09 8.52
N LEU A 15 10.08 0.09 8.21
CA LEU A 15 9.41 1.38 8.28
C LEU A 15 8.95 1.74 9.70
N THR A 16 8.94 3.04 10.00
CA THR A 16 8.33 3.58 11.22
C THR A 16 6.80 3.62 11.14
N ASP A 17 6.10 3.71 12.28
CA ASP A 17 4.63 3.75 12.31
C ASP A 17 4.04 4.95 11.55
N GLU A 18 4.73 6.09 11.60
CA GLU A 18 4.36 7.30 10.89
C GLU A 18 4.49 7.12 9.38
N GLU A 19 5.62 6.56 8.92
CA GLU A 19 5.85 6.25 7.50
C GLU A 19 4.85 5.23 6.96
N ILE A 20 4.48 4.22 7.76
CA ILE A 20 3.44 3.26 7.41
C ILE A 20 2.11 3.98 7.18
N THR A 21 1.74 4.91 8.06
CA THR A 21 0.48 5.66 7.94
C THR A 21 0.46 6.59 6.72
N VAL A 22 1.57 7.31 6.48
CA VAL A 22 1.73 8.19 5.32
C VAL A 22 1.70 7.40 4.01
N SER A 23 2.38 6.25 3.96
CA SER A 23 2.43 5.41 2.76
C SER A 23 1.07 4.77 2.45
N ILE A 24 0.30 4.34 3.46
CA ILE A 24 -1.10 3.88 3.27
C ILE A 24 -1.93 4.96 2.58
N ARG A 25 -1.84 6.22 3.05
CA ARG A 25 -2.57 7.34 2.46
C ARG A 25 -2.17 7.55 1.00
N LYS A 26 -0.86 7.64 0.72
CA LYS A 26 -0.32 7.79 -0.63
C LYS A 26 -0.81 6.70 -1.60
N PHE A 27 -0.80 5.43 -1.17
CA PHE A 27 -1.27 4.33 -2.01
C PHE A 27 -2.78 4.35 -2.24
N ARG A 28 -3.58 4.78 -1.26
CA ARG A 28 -5.03 4.97 -1.43
C ARG A 28 -5.34 6.11 -2.41
N ASP A 29 -4.62 7.22 -2.31
CA ASP A 29 -4.77 8.34 -3.25
C ASP A 29 -4.38 7.93 -4.67
N HIS A 30 -3.35 7.10 -4.82
CA HIS A 30 -2.97 6.54 -6.12
C HIS A 30 -4.05 5.61 -6.69
N ILE A 31 -4.64 4.73 -5.86
CA ILE A 31 -5.78 3.90 -6.28
C ILE A 31 -6.96 4.78 -6.72
N TYR A 32 -7.24 5.87 -6.00
CA TYR A 32 -8.29 6.80 -6.37
C TYR A 32 -8.02 7.46 -7.73
N LYS A 33 -6.80 7.95 -7.96
CA LYS A 33 -6.39 8.51 -9.25
C LYS A 33 -6.55 7.51 -10.39
N LEU A 34 -6.11 6.26 -10.20
CA LEU A 34 -6.27 5.20 -11.20
C LEU A 34 -7.75 4.90 -11.47
N ARG A 35 -8.62 4.94 -10.44
CA ARG A 35 -10.08 4.80 -10.63
C ARG A 35 -10.66 5.97 -11.42
N CYS A 36 -10.23 7.21 -11.18
CA CYS A 36 -10.67 8.33 -12.01
C CYS A 36 -10.22 8.14 -13.47
N GLN A 37 -8.98 7.70 -13.68
CA GLN A 37 -8.46 7.39 -15.02
C GLN A 37 -9.24 6.28 -15.71
N THR A 38 -9.76 5.26 -15.01
CA THR A 38 -10.64 4.24 -15.67
C THR A 38 -11.90 4.80 -16.31
N VAL A 39 -12.36 5.97 -15.86
CA VAL A 39 -13.60 6.59 -16.35
C VAL A 39 -13.30 7.55 -17.50
N THR A 40 -12.17 8.27 -17.46
CA THR A 40 -11.86 9.34 -18.41
C THR A 40 -10.87 8.92 -19.50
N GLU A 41 -10.02 7.93 -19.24
CA GLU A 41 -8.90 7.51 -20.09
C GLU A 41 -8.80 5.97 -20.16
N LYS A 42 -8.00 5.45 -21.11
CA LYS A 42 -7.70 4.02 -21.14
C LYS A 42 -6.56 3.75 -20.16
N VAL A 43 -6.83 3.03 -19.07
CA VAL A 43 -5.78 2.64 -18.13
C VAL A 43 -4.75 1.75 -18.83
N GLU A 44 -3.50 2.22 -18.85
CA GLU A 44 -2.40 1.53 -19.52
C GLU A 44 -2.01 0.22 -18.79
N ASP A 45 -2.07 0.21 -17.45
CA ASP A 45 -1.66 -0.95 -16.65
C ASP A 45 -2.66 -1.26 -15.51
N ASN A 46 -3.58 -2.18 -15.79
CA ASN A 46 -4.55 -2.68 -14.81
C ASN A 46 -3.89 -3.50 -13.68
N SER A 47 -2.63 -3.95 -13.84
CA SER A 47 -1.93 -4.72 -12.80
C SER A 47 -1.56 -3.86 -11.59
N GLN A 48 -1.55 -2.53 -11.74
CA GLN A 48 -1.26 -1.59 -10.65
C GLN A 48 -2.33 -1.65 -9.55
N PHE A 49 -3.61 -1.84 -9.90
CA PHE A 49 -4.68 -1.98 -8.90
C PHE A 49 -4.45 -3.16 -7.95
N GLY A 50 -4.03 -4.31 -8.48
CA GLY A 50 -3.74 -5.49 -7.66
C GLY A 50 -2.54 -5.26 -6.74
N THR A 51 -1.51 -4.61 -7.27
CA THR A 51 -0.24 -4.37 -6.57
C THR A 51 -0.40 -3.38 -5.43
N LEU A 52 -1.05 -2.24 -5.71
CA LEU A 52 -1.31 -1.20 -4.72
C LEU A 52 -2.20 -1.73 -3.58
N ARG A 53 -3.24 -2.51 -3.90
CA ARG A 53 -4.09 -3.16 -2.88
C ARG A 53 -3.29 -4.11 -1.99
N ARG A 54 -2.39 -4.93 -2.56
CA ARG A 54 -1.50 -5.81 -1.78
C ARG A 54 -0.54 -5.03 -0.89
N ASN A 55 0.04 -3.94 -1.39
CA ASN A 55 0.93 -3.09 -0.59
C ASN A 55 0.19 -2.49 0.62
N VAL A 56 -1.02 -1.96 0.43
CA VAL A 56 -1.86 -1.44 1.53
C VAL A 56 -2.20 -2.54 2.54
N ALA A 57 -2.54 -3.75 2.07
CA ALA A 57 -2.84 -4.87 2.95
C ALA A 57 -1.64 -5.23 3.83
N ARG A 58 -0.43 -5.34 3.25
CA ARG A 58 0.81 -5.63 3.99
C ARG A 58 1.12 -4.59 5.05
N LEU A 59 0.97 -3.31 4.73
CA LEU A 59 1.18 -2.21 5.69
C LEU A 59 0.19 -2.29 6.86
N ARG A 60 -1.09 -2.60 6.60
CA ARG A 60 -2.09 -2.77 7.66
C ARG A 60 -1.85 -4.00 8.52
N THR A 61 -1.34 -5.09 7.93
CA THR A 61 -0.94 -6.27 8.70
C THR A 61 0.15 -5.92 9.71
N GLU A 62 1.15 -5.12 9.32
CA GLU A 62 2.19 -4.68 10.24
C GLU A 62 1.65 -3.77 11.35
N GLN A 63 0.76 -2.81 11.04
CA GLN A 63 0.09 -2.02 12.08
C GLN A 63 -0.66 -2.90 13.08
N THR A 64 -1.37 -3.91 12.58
CA THR A 64 -2.12 -4.84 13.42
C THR A 64 -1.19 -5.69 14.28
N ARG A 65 -0.05 -6.13 13.72
CA ARG A 65 0.99 -6.87 14.46
C ARG A 65 1.54 -6.03 15.61
N ARG A 66 1.92 -4.78 15.34
CA ARG A 66 2.44 -3.85 16.37
C ARG A 66 1.40 -3.55 17.45
N LEU A 67 0.14 -3.32 17.06
CA LEU A 67 -0.95 -3.14 18.02
C LEU A 67 -1.19 -4.39 18.87
N ALA A 68 -1.13 -5.58 18.28
CA ALA A 68 -1.27 -6.83 19.04
C ALA A 68 -0.09 -7.04 20.01
N GLU A 69 1.12 -6.64 19.63
CA GLU A 69 2.30 -6.67 20.52
C GLU A 69 2.13 -5.70 21.70
N THR A 70 1.61 -4.48 21.48
CA THR A 70 1.40 -3.51 22.57
C THR A 70 0.24 -3.86 23.50
N VAL A 71 -0.82 -4.52 22.99
CA VAL A 71 -1.99 -4.91 23.81
C VAL A 71 -1.71 -6.14 24.69
N ASN A 72 -0.81 -7.03 24.25
CA ASN A 72 -0.45 -8.23 25.01
C ASN A 72 0.72 -8.03 25.97
N ALA A 73 1.35 -6.85 25.97
CA ALA A 73 2.42 -6.44 26.88
C ALA A 73 1.86 -5.67 28.08
#